data_AF-A0A544TW81-F1
#
_entry.id   AF-A0A544TW81-F1
#
_cell.length_a   1.000
_cell.length_b   1.000
_cell.length_c   1.000
_cell.angle_alpha   90.00
_cell.angle_beta   90.00
_cell.angle_gamma   90.00
#
_symmetry.space_group_name_H-M   'P 1'
#
loop_
_entity.id
_entity.type
_entity.pdbx_description
1 polymer ?
#
loop_
_entity_poly.entity_id
_entity_poly.type
_entity_poly.pdbx_seq_one_letter_code
_entity_poly.pdbx_strand_id
1 'polypeptide(L)' 'MSWLMGTIFIVFGVILLPLGMFQIREELGRNSDLKIGKKVWYLLKLVIDVLISPTWSSTYLYISILFMGFGSLLLLIYR' A
#
# COMPACT_ATOMS: atom_id res chain seq x y z
N MET A 1 -12.70 12.40 20.92
CA MET A 1 -11.71 11.30 21.03
C MET A 1 -11.60 10.48 19.74
N SER A 2 -12.70 10.09 19.09
CA SER A 2 -12.68 9.25 17.89
C SER A 2 -12.03 9.88 16.64
N TRP A 3 -12.11 11.21 16.48
CA TRP A 3 -11.49 11.92 15.36
C TRP A 3 -9.95 11.87 15.38
N LEU A 4 -9.35 12.01 16.57
CA LEU A 4 -7.92 11.83 16.83
C LEU A 4 -7.45 10.43 16.44
N MET A 5 -8.24 9.40 16.76
CA MET A 5 -7.94 8.03 16.38
C MET A 5 -7.87 7.89 14.85
N GLY A 6 -8.87 8.40 14.13
CA GLY A 6 -8.88 8.40 12.67
C GLY A 6 -7.67 9.11 12.05
N THR A 7 -7.24 10.24 12.61
CA THR A 7 -6.04 10.94 12.15
C THR A 7 -4.77 10.14 12.41
N ILE A 8 -4.63 9.50 13.56
CA ILE A 8 -3.48 8.65 13.91
C ILE A 8 -3.38 7.46 12.94
N PHE A 9 -4.50 6.80 12.63
CA PHE A 9 -4.53 5.69 11.66
C PHE A 9 -4.05 6.13 10.27
N ILE A 10 -4.48 7.32 9.80
CA ILE A 10 -4.01 7.87 8.51
C ILE A 10 -2.51 8.19 8.56
N VAL A 11 -2.03 8.81 9.63
CA VAL A 11 -0.59 9.16 9.78
C VAL A 11 0.28 7.90 9.74
N PHE A 12 -0.11 6.84 10.46
CA PHE A 12 0.59 5.55 10.39
C PHE A 12 0.56 4.95 8.98
N GLY A 13 -0.57 5.04 8.29
CA GLY A 13 -0.71 4.63 6.90
C GLY A 13 0.26 5.38 5.96
N VAL A 14 0.37 6.70 6.09
CA VAL A 14 1.28 7.54 5.28
C VAL A 14 2.75 7.19 5.53
N ILE A 15 3.13 6.92 6.78
CA ILE A 15 4.51 6.59 7.16
C ILE A 15 4.95 5.22 6.60
N LEU A 16 4.02 4.25 6.55
CA LEU A 16 4.30 2.90 6.04
C LEU A 16 4.38 2.81 4.51
N LEU A 17 3.75 3.74 3.80
CA LEU A 17 3.71 3.83 2.34
C LEU A 17 5.11 3.84 1.68
N PRO A 18 6.06 4.72 2.06
CA PRO A 18 7.39 4.75 1.46
C PRO A 18 8.18 3.46 1.70
N LEU A 19 7.98 2.78 2.83
CA LEU A 19 8.62 1.49 3.12
C LEU A 19 8.15 0.39 2.16
N GLY A 20 6.84 0.30 1.92
CA GLY A 20 6.28 -0.63 0.93
C GLY A 20 6.71 -0.28 -0.50
N MET A 21 6.76 1.01 -0.86
CA MET A 21 7.23 1.44 -2.18
C MET A 21 8.70 1.12 -2.44
N PHE A 22 9.55 1.21 -1.41
CA PHE A 22 10.97 0.91 -1.56
C PHE A 22 11.21 -0.58 -1.86
N GLN A 23 10.50 -1.48 -1.16
CA GLN A 23 10.57 -2.92 -1.40
C GLN A 23 10.12 -3.29 -2.81
N ILE A 24 8.99 -2.73 -3.26
CA ILE A 24 8.50 -2.95 -4.63
C ILE A 24 9.49 -2.41 -5.66
N ARG A 25 10.08 -1.23 -5.41
CA ARG A 25 11.06 -0.64 -6.32
C ARG A 25 12.30 -1.51 -6.45
N GLU A 26 12.74 -2.14 -5.36
CA GLU A 26 13.86 -3.08 -5.35
C GLU A 26 13.52 -4.35 -6.14
N GLU A 27 12.30 -4.87 -5.99
CA GLU A 27 11.78 -6.03 -6.72
C GLU A 27 11.54 -5.75 -8.22
N LEU A 28 11.09 -4.54 -8.57
CA LEU A 28 10.93 -4.07 -9.95
C LEU A 28 12.28 -3.76 -10.60
N GLY A 29 13.22 -3.18 -9.84
CA GLY A 29 14.57 -2.87 -10.30
C GLY A 29 15.34 -4.12 -10.71
N ARG A 30 15.09 -5.26 -10.03
CA ARG A 30 15.63 -6.57 -10.41
C ARG A 30 15.02 -7.14 -11.71
N ASN A 31 13.89 -6.60 -12.15
CA ASN A 31 13.14 -7.02 -13.34
C ASN A 31 13.15 -5.94 -14.45
N SER A 32 14.11 -5.01 -14.43
CA SER A 32 14.11 -3.80 -15.28
C SER A 32 14.26 -4.05 -16.80
N ASP A 33 14.66 -5.25 -17.22
CA ASP A 33 14.80 -5.65 -18.63
C ASP A 33 13.47 -6.05 -19.31
N LEU A 34 12.35 -5.93 -18.61
CA LEU A 34 11.05 -6.30 -19.16
C LEU A 34 10.47 -5.16 -20.01
N LYS A 35 10.21 -5.45 -21.30
CA LYS A 35 9.48 -4.60 -22.27
C LYS A 35 8.25 -3.93 -21.63
N ILE A 36 7.91 -2.71 -22.04
CA ILE A 36 6.80 -1.88 -21.51
C ILE A 36 5.48 -2.65 -21.29
N GLY A 37 5.10 -3.58 -22.19
CA GLY A 37 3.90 -4.40 -22.01
C GLY A 37 3.95 -5.35 -20.80
N LYS A 38 5.13 -5.87 -20.44
CA LYS A 38 5.33 -6.69 -19.25
C LYS A 38 5.37 -5.83 -17.97
N LYS A 39 5.83 -4.58 -18.03
CA LYS A 39 5.75 -3.65 -16.89
C LYS A 39 4.31 -3.41 -16.45
N VAL A 40 3.40 -3.15 -17.40
CA VAL A 40 1.97 -2.93 -17.10
C VAL A 40 1.35 -4.20 -16.49
N TRP A 41 1.63 -5.37 -17.07
CA TRP A 41 1.14 -6.64 -16.54
C TRP A 41 1.68 -6.93 -15.13
N TYR A 42 2.95 -6.63 -14.88
CA TYR A 42 3.56 -6.76 -13.55
C TYR A 42 2.94 -5.79 -12.53
N LEU A 43 2.63 -4.56 -12.95
CA LEU A 43 1.95 -3.57 -12.13
C LEU A 43 0.52 -4.03 -11.76
N LEU A 44 -0.21 -4.60 -12.72
CA LEU A 44 -1.53 -5.19 -12.51
C LEU A 44 -1.47 -6.39 -11.56
N LYS A 45 -0.47 -7.27 -11.75
CA LYS A 45 -0.22 -8.40 -10.85
C LYS A 45 0.10 -7.92 -9.43
N LEU A 46 0.89 -6.87 -9.31
CA LEU A 46 1.26 -6.29 -8.03
C LEU A 46 0.06 -5.67 -7.31
N VAL A 47 -0.85 -5.01 -8.05
CA VAL A 47 -2.11 -4.53 -7.51
C VAL A 47 -2.95 -5.69 -6.97
N ILE A 48 -3.02 -6.81 -7.69
CA ILE A 48 -3.70 -8.03 -7.26
C ILE A 48 -3.04 -8.66 -6.03
N ASP A 49 -1.71 -8.77 -6.01
CA ASP A 49 -0.94 -9.30 -4.87
C ASP A 49 -1.12 -8.41 -3.63
N VAL A 50 -1.15 -7.09 -3.78
CA VAL A 50 -1.39 -6.18 -2.65
C VAL A 50 -2.83 -6.26 -2.15
N LEU A 51 -3.84 -6.41 -3.02
CA LEU A 51 -5.26 -6.36 -2.63
C LEU A 51 -5.85 -7.69 -2.19
N ILE A 52 -5.47 -8.80 -2.82
CA ILE A 52 -6.13 -10.11 -2.66
C ILE A 52 -5.30 -11.07 -1.83
N SER A 53 -3.98 -11.12 -2.04
CA SER A 53 -3.09 -12.10 -1.40
C SER A 53 -1.74 -11.46 -1.06
N PRO A 54 -1.65 -10.65 0.01
CA PRO A 54 -0.43 -9.95 0.36
C PRO A 54 0.71 -10.93 0.60
N THR A 55 1.72 -10.85 -0.26
CA THR A 55 3.01 -11.54 -0.07
C THR A 55 3.87 -10.81 0.95
N TRP A 56 4.91 -11.47 1.47
CA TRP A 56 5.85 -10.87 2.44
C TRP A 56 6.43 -9.51 1.97
N SER A 57 6.67 -9.35 0.67
CA SER A 57 7.14 -8.09 0.05
C SER A 57 6.06 -6.99 0.00
N SER A 58 4.79 -7.40 -0.12
CA SER A 58 3.64 -6.48 -0.29
C SER A 58 2.97 -6.11 1.03
N THR A 59 3.39 -6.73 2.14
CA THR A 59 2.71 -6.67 3.44
C THR A 59 2.67 -5.25 4.00
N TYR A 60 3.77 -4.50 3.90
CA TYR A 60 3.83 -3.12 4.40
C TYR A 60 2.90 -2.18 3.63
N LEU A 61 2.75 -2.40 2.33
CA LEU A 61 1.86 -1.62 1.47
C LEU A 61 0.40 -1.96 1.73
N TYR A 62 0.08 -3.24 1.90
CA TYR A 62 -1.25 -3.67 2.29
C TYR A 62 -1.68 -3.10 3.64
N ILE A 63 -0.81 -3.20 4.65
CA ILE A 63 -1.05 -2.64 5.98
C ILE A 63 -1.22 -1.12 5.88
N SER A 64 -0.35 -0.41 5.15
CA SER A 64 -0.50 1.03 4.91
C SER A 64 -1.87 1.40 4.34
N ILE A 65 -2.33 0.68 3.30
CA ILE A 65 -3.63 0.90 2.66
C ILE A 65 -4.78 0.63 3.65
N LEU A 66 -4.69 -0.43 4.47
CA LEU A 66 -5.68 -0.71 5.51
C LEU A 66 -5.76 0.40 6.56
N PHE A 67 -4.61 0.88 7.05
CA PHE A 67 -4.53 1.97 8.03
C PHE A 67 -5.12 3.27 7.46
N MET A 68 -4.83 3.60 6.20
CA MET A 68 -5.42 4.77 5.51
C MET A 68 -6.92 4.60 5.27
N GLY A 69 -7.36 3.44 4.79
CA GLY A 69 -8.77 3.15 4.49
C GLY A 69 -9.63 3.18 5.75
N PHE A 70 -9.19 2.47 6.80
CA PHE A 70 -9.88 2.43 8.08
C PHE A 70 -9.87 3.81 8.77
N GLY A 71 -8.74 4.51 8.74
CA GLY A 71 -8.64 5.87 9.29
C GLY A 71 -9.58 6.87 8.58
N SER A 72 -9.71 6.77 7.26
CA SER A 72 -10.65 7.60 6.47
C SER A 72 -12.11 7.29 6.80
N LEU A 73 -12.45 6.01 6.97
CA LEU A 73 -13.78 5.54 7.39
C LEU A 73 -14.15 6.06 8.78
N LEU A 74 -13.21 5.99 9.73
CA LEU A 74 -13.39 6.57 11.06
C LEU A 74 -13.63 8.09 10.98
N LEU A 75 -12.84 8.82 10.21
CA LEU A 75 -13.05 10.27 10.05
C LEU A 75 -14.39 10.61 9.41
N LEU A 76 -14.93 9.76 8.52
CA LEU A 76 -16.26 9.95 7.93
C LEU A 76 -17.40 9.65 8.91
N ILE A 77 -17.27 8.60 9.73
CA ILE A 77 -18.30 8.22 10.72
C ILE A 77 -18.35 9.23 11.88
N TYR A 78 -17.20 9.77 12.28
CA TYR A 78 -17.06 10.64 13.44
C TYR A 78 -16.92 12.13 13.09
N ARG A 79 -17.26 12.50 11.85
CA ARG A 79 -17.46 13.90 11.44
C ARG A 79 -18.88 14.34 11.77
#